data_AF-D6SPY3-F1
#
_entry.id   AF-D6SPY3-F1
#
_cell.length_a   1.000
_cell.length_b   1.000
_cell.length_c   1.000
_cell.angle_alpha   90.00
_cell.angle_beta   90.00
_cell.angle_gamma   90.00
#
_symmetry.space_group_name_H-M   'P 1'
#
loop_
_entity.id
_entity.type
_entity.pdbx_description
1 polymer ?
#
loop_
_entity_poly.entity_id
_entity_poly.type
_entity_poly.pdbx_seq_one_letter_code
_entity_poly.pdbx_strand_id
1 'polypeptide(L)'
;MQPTESWIKDWSYGLSPAEEREISGELVRIFQKFWCWAELDQKSKSTQQRYSASLHAMGGWAVQEVAEKKARMDAHRLLVEATSGGGGPLIYLDREEWQKELDTVCRKLSKFLCSQC
;
A
#
# COMPACT_ATOMS: atom_id res chain seq x y z
N MET A 1 -10.06 -6.34 5.96
CA MET A 1 -11.02 -6.22 4.84
C MET A 1 -10.25 -6.29 3.53
N GLN A 2 -10.83 -6.75 2.42
CA GLN A 2 -10.16 -6.68 1.13
C GLN A 2 -10.02 -5.20 0.69
N PRO A 3 -8.96 -4.82 -0.03
CA PRO A 3 -8.84 -3.49 -0.63
C PRO A 3 -10.03 -3.21 -1.56
N THR A 4 -10.73 -2.11 -1.30
CA THR A 4 -11.92 -1.70 -2.07
C THR A 4 -11.82 -0.22 -2.43
N GLU A 5 -12.62 0.22 -3.40
CA GLU A 5 -12.66 1.62 -3.84
C GLU A 5 -13.05 2.60 -2.72
N SER A 6 -13.66 2.12 -1.62
CA SER A 6 -13.94 2.99 -0.48
C SER A 6 -12.67 3.54 0.16
N TRP A 7 -11.53 2.84 0.05
CA TRP A 7 -10.24 3.30 0.60
C TRP A 7 -9.74 4.58 -0.08
N ILE A 8 -10.12 4.81 -1.34
CA ILE A 8 -9.76 6.03 -2.08
C ILE A 8 -10.27 7.27 -1.35
N LYS A 9 -11.40 7.18 -0.64
CA LYS A 9 -11.97 8.29 0.13
C LYS A 9 -11.17 8.60 1.39
N ASP A 10 -10.40 7.64 1.89
CA ASP A 10 -9.59 7.79 3.09
C ASP A 10 -8.23 8.43 2.78
N TRP A 11 -7.80 8.42 1.51
CA TRP A 11 -6.51 8.95 1.05
C TRP A 11 -6.70 10.27 0.28
N SER A 12 -6.97 11.34 1.02
CA SER A 12 -7.09 12.70 0.48
C SER A 12 -5.98 13.57 1.06
N TYR A 13 -5.10 14.10 0.21
CA TYR A 13 -3.91 14.87 0.61
C TYR A 13 -3.76 16.20 -0.14
N GLY A 14 -4.80 16.65 -0.84
CA GLY A 14 -4.86 18.00 -1.42
C GLY A 14 -4.29 18.11 -2.82
N LEU A 15 -4.13 16.99 -3.52
CA LEU A 15 -3.93 16.96 -4.97
C LEU A 15 -5.26 17.28 -5.67
N SER A 16 -5.24 17.47 -7.00
CA SER A 16 -6.51 17.58 -7.72
C SER A 16 -7.31 16.27 -7.58
N PRO A 17 -8.65 16.31 -7.50
CA PRO A 17 -9.47 15.10 -7.36
C PRO A 17 -9.25 14.06 -8.47
N ALA A 18 -8.79 14.50 -9.65
CA ALA A 18 -8.45 13.62 -10.77
C ALA A 18 -7.15 12.86 -10.50
N GLU A 19 -6.10 13.55 -10.04
CA GLU A 19 -4.81 12.95 -9.71
C GLU A 19 -4.93 11.98 -8.53
N GLU A 20 -5.63 12.37 -7.45
CA GLU A 20 -5.84 11.48 -6.28
C GLU A 20 -6.57 10.20 -6.68
N ARG A 21 -7.59 10.33 -7.54
CA ARG A 21 -8.35 9.18 -8.03
C ARG A 21 -7.51 8.26 -8.91
N GLU A 22 -6.62 8.82 -9.72
CA GLU A 22 -5.72 8.05 -10.58
C GLU A 22 -4.76 7.21 -9.72
N ILE A 23 -3.97 7.85 -8.86
CA ILE A 23 -2.99 7.14 -8.03
C ILE A 23 -3.66 6.15 -7.07
N SER A 24 -4.75 6.56 -6.41
CA SER A 24 -5.45 5.71 -5.45
C SER A 24 -6.13 4.53 -6.14
N GLY A 25 -6.66 4.73 -7.35
CA GLY A 25 -7.24 3.67 -8.15
C GLY A 25 -6.22 2.63 -8.59
N GLU A 26 -5.03 3.07 -9.00
CA GLU A 26 -3.91 2.18 -9.32
C GLU A 26 -3.45 1.38 -8.08
N LEU A 27 -3.29 2.04 -6.94
CA LEU A 27 -2.93 1.39 -5.67
C LEU A 27 -3.93 0.31 -5.29
N VAL A 28 -5.24 0.61 -5.31
CA VAL A 28 -6.29 -0.38 -5.00
C VAL A 28 -6.20 -1.59 -5.94
N ARG A 29 -6.02 -1.37 -7.25
CA ARG A 29 -5.88 -2.48 -8.22
C ARG A 29 -4.65 -3.34 -7.93
N ILE A 30 -3.51 -2.74 -7.60
CA ILE A 30 -2.30 -3.48 -7.21
C ILE A 30 -2.56 -4.28 -5.94
N PHE A 31 -3.19 -3.69 -4.93
CA PHE A 31 -3.47 -4.36 -3.66
C PHE A 31 -4.48 -5.51 -3.81
N GLN A 32 -5.46 -5.38 -4.69
CA GLN A 32 -6.38 -6.47 -5.01
C GLN A 32 -5.68 -7.64 -5.68
N LYS A 33 -4.80 -7.37 -6.66
CA LYS A 33 -3.99 -8.43 -7.30
C LYS A 33 -3.06 -9.11 -6.29
N PHE A 34 -2.40 -8.32 -5.44
CA PHE A 34 -1.58 -8.85 -4.36
C PHE A 34 -2.39 -9.70 -3.38
N TRP A 35 -3.59 -9.27 -3.02
CA TRP A 35 -4.48 -9.99 -2.11
C TRP A 35 -4.81 -11.39 -2.62
N CYS A 36 -5.15 -11.49 -3.92
CA CYS A 36 -5.38 -12.76 -4.59
C CYS A 36 -4.11 -13.61 -4.65
N TRP A 37 -2.98 -13.04 -5.09
CA TRP A 37 -1.69 -13.74 -5.19
C TRP A 37 -1.21 -14.30 -3.85
N ALA A 38 -1.43 -13.57 -2.75
CA ALA A 38 -1.05 -14.00 -1.40
C ALA A 38 -2.09 -14.93 -0.74
N GLU A 39 -3.17 -15.27 -1.46
CA GLU A 39 -4.29 -16.11 -1.01
C GLU A 39 -4.85 -15.66 0.34
N LEU A 40 -5.02 -14.35 0.53
CA LEU A 40 -5.36 -13.79 1.84
C LEU A 40 -6.75 -14.20 2.32
N ASP A 41 -7.69 -14.46 1.41
CA ASP A 41 -9.03 -14.96 1.75
C ASP A 41 -9.01 -16.33 2.45
N GLN A 42 -7.95 -17.13 2.22
CA GLN A 42 -7.77 -18.41 2.89
C GLN A 42 -7.04 -18.30 4.24
N LYS A 43 -6.54 -17.11 4.60
CA LYS A 43 -5.82 -16.88 5.87
C LYS A 43 -6.79 -16.54 7.00
N SER A 44 -6.29 -16.62 8.24
CA SER A 44 -7.06 -16.23 9.43
C SER A 44 -7.55 -14.79 9.35
N LYS A 45 -8.69 -14.50 10.00
CA LYS A 45 -9.22 -13.12 10.09
C LYS A 45 -8.19 -12.13 10.66
N SER A 46 -7.40 -12.54 11.65
CA SER A 46 -6.31 -11.73 12.21
C SER A 46 -5.24 -11.40 11.17
N THR A 47 -4.86 -12.37 10.33
CA THR A 47 -3.90 -12.16 9.25
C THR A 47 -4.47 -11.24 8.19
N GLN A 48 -5.71 -11.46 7.75
CA GLN A 48 -6.39 -10.58 6.80
C GLN A 48 -6.46 -9.14 7.31
N GLN A 49 -6.76 -8.96 8.61
CA GLN A 49 -6.84 -7.63 9.21
C GLN A 49 -5.49 -6.93 9.24
N ARG A 50 -4.41 -7.64 9.63
CA ARG A 50 -3.05 -7.10 9.59
C ARG A 50 -2.66 -6.65 8.19
N TYR A 51 -2.87 -7.50 7.17
CA TYR A 51 -2.56 -7.14 5.78
C TYR A 51 -3.41 -5.96 5.30
N SER A 52 -4.70 -5.95 5.62
CA SER A 52 -5.60 -4.86 5.30
C SER A 52 -5.11 -3.53 5.89
N ALA A 53 -4.75 -3.52 7.18
CA ALA A 53 -4.29 -2.31 7.86
C ALA A 53 -2.96 -1.81 7.29
N SER A 54 -1.99 -2.71 7.06
CA SER A 54 -0.69 -2.33 6.50
C SER A 54 -0.81 -1.82 5.06
N LEU A 55 -1.61 -2.47 4.21
CA LEU A 55 -1.85 -2.01 2.84
C LEU A 55 -2.59 -0.67 2.81
N HIS A 56 -3.55 -0.46 3.72
CA HIS A 56 -4.26 0.81 3.82
C HIS A 56 -3.32 1.95 4.22
N ALA A 57 -2.52 1.76 5.25
CA ALA A 57 -1.52 2.73 5.70
C ALA A 57 -0.49 3.06 4.59
N MET A 58 -0.06 2.03 3.87
CA MET A 58 0.91 2.20 2.79
C MET A 58 0.30 2.93 1.59
N GLY A 59 -0.98 2.69 1.26
CA GLY A 59 -1.71 3.47 0.27
C GLY A 59 -1.80 4.96 0.63
N GLY A 60 -2.11 5.27 1.90
CA GLY A 60 -2.11 6.64 2.41
C GLY A 60 -0.75 7.32 2.29
N TRP A 61 0.32 6.63 2.69
CA TRP A 61 1.69 7.12 2.50
C TRP A 61 2.01 7.38 1.03
N ALA A 62 1.64 6.46 0.12
CA ALA A 62 1.91 6.62 -1.31
C ALA A 62 1.23 7.85 -1.91
N VAL A 63 -0.03 8.10 -1.56
CA VAL A 63 -0.76 9.30 -2.00
C VAL A 63 -0.13 10.58 -1.43
N GLN A 64 0.25 10.56 -0.15
CA GLN A 64 0.97 11.67 0.48
C GLN A 64 2.31 11.95 -0.23
N GLU A 65 3.10 10.92 -0.51
CA GLU A 65 4.42 11.05 -1.14
C GLU A 65 4.31 11.69 -2.55
N VAL A 66 3.30 11.31 -3.32
CA VAL A 66 2.99 11.92 -4.63
C VAL A 66 2.59 13.38 -4.48
N ALA A 67 1.75 13.69 -3.49
CA ALA A 67 1.30 15.04 -3.20
C ALA A 67 2.47 15.97 -2.82
N GLU A 68 3.35 15.51 -1.93
CA GLU A 68 4.51 16.28 -1.46
C GLU A 68 5.54 16.51 -2.57
N LYS A 69 5.82 15.48 -3.39
CA LYS A 69 6.77 15.59 -4.50
C LYS A 69 6.23 16.37 -5.69
N LYS A 70 4.91 16.61 -5.76
CA LYS A 70 4.21 17.22 -6.91
C LYS A 70 4.60 16.55 -8.24
N ALA A 71 4.84 15.25 -8.20
CA ALA A 71 5.34 14.49 -9.33
C ALA A 71 4.34 13.39 -9.65
N ARG A 72 3.95 13.28 -10.92
CA ARG A 72 3.17 12.14 -11.38
C ARG A 72 4.06 10.91 -11.33
N MET A 73 3.82 10.04 -10.35
CA MET A 73 4.54 8.78 -10.20
C MET A 73 3.60 7.62 -10.49
N ASP A 74 4.11 6.65 -11.24
CA ASP A 74 3.45 5.35 -11.43
C ASP A 74 3.37 4.63 -10.08
N ALA A 75 2.17 4.16 -9.71
CA ALA A 75 1.94 3.51 -8.42
C ALA A 75 2.88 2.32 -8.24
N HIS A 76 3.03 1.48 -9.26
CA HIS A 76 3.87 0.28 -9.18
C HIS A 76 5.33 0.63 -8.85
N ARG A 77 5.91 1.59 -9.58
CA ARG A 77 7.26 2.08 -9.33
C ARG A 77 7.43 2.64 -7.92
N LEU A 78 6.48 3.47 -7.47
CA LEU A 78 6.50 4.03 -6.11
C LEU A 78 6.52 2.92 -5.05
N LEU A 79 5.72 1.87 -5.23
CA LEU A 79 5.69 0.73 -4.31
C LEU A 79 6.96 -0.12 -4.35
N VAL A 80 7.55 -0.30 -5.52
CA VAL A 80 8.84 -0.99 -5.66
C VAL A 80 9.92 -0.22 -4.91
N GLU A 81 10.03 1.09 -5.14
CA GLU A 81 11.01 1.95 -4.47
C GLU A 81 10.81 1.91 -2.95
N ALA A 82 9.57 2.07 -2.47
CA ALA A 82 9.22 2.08 -1.06
C ALA A 82 9.48 0.75 -0.32
N THR A 83 9.48 -0.38 -1.04
CA THR A 83 9.65 -1.72 -0.44
C THR A 83 11.00 -2.37 -0.74
N SER A 84 11.83 -1.74 -1.57
CA SER A 84 13.12 -2.27 -2.04
C SER A 84 14.15 -2.51 -0.92
N GLY A 85 14.09 -1.73 0.16
CA GLY A 85 15.02 -1.82 1.30
C GLY A 85 14.80 -3.03 2.23
N GLY A 86 13.87 -3.93 1.92
CA GLY A 86 13.53 -5.06 2.80
C GLY A 86 12.62 -4.69 3.99
N GLY A 87 12.15 -3.45 4.04
CA GLY A 87 11.12 -2.92 4.94
C GLY A 87 10.14 -2.04 4.17
N GLY A 88 9.16 -1.46 4.86
CA GLY A 88 8.27 -0.45 4.29
C GLY A 88 8.69 0.98 4.64
N PRO A 89 7.96 1.99 4.17
CA PRO A 89 8.13 3.36 4.64
C PRO A 89 7.90 3.45 6.15
N LEU A 90 8.60 4.40 6.79
CA LEU A 90 8.48 4.64 8.22
C LEU A 90 7.20 5.44 8.50
N ILE A 91 6.12 4.73 8.83
CA ILE A 91 4.79 5.31 9.08
C ILE A 91 4.52 5.40 10.59
N TYR A 92 5.01 4.44 11.37
CA TYR A 92 4.67 4.27 12.77
C TYR A 92 5.86 4.57 13.69
N LEU A 93 6.26 5.84 13.77
CA LEU A 93 7.46 6.33 14.48
C LEU A 93 7.54 5.84 15.95
N ASP A 94 6.42 5.85 16.67
CA ASP A 94 6.37 5.49 18.11
C ASP A 94 5.68 4.14 18.38
N ARG A 95 5.43 3.35 17.33
CA ARG A 95 4.72 2.07 17.43
C ARG A 95 5.51 0.99 16.70
N GLU A 96 6.65 0.60 17.27
CA GLU A 96 7.57 -0.38 16.68
C GLU A 96 6.87 -1.69 16.28
N GLU A 97 5.92 -2.17 17.09
CA GLU A 97 5.14 -3.38 16.77
C GLU A 97 4.34 -3.21 15.48
N TRP A 98 3.71 -2.06 15.27
CA TRP A 98 2.93 -1.77 14.06
C TRP A 98 3.84 -1.57 12.84
N GLN A 99 5.02 -0.96 13.03
CA GLN A 99 6.03 -0.87 11.98
C GLN A 99 6.52 -2.25 11.56
N LYS A 100 6.81 -3.16 12.51
CA LYS A 100 7.22 -4.54 12.20
C LYS A 100 6.17 -5.32 11.42
N GLU A 101 4.88 -5.11 11.73
CA GLU A 101 3.79 -5.69 10.96
C GLU A 101 3.75 -5.15 9.53
N LEU A 102 3.87 -3.83 9.39
CA LEU A 102 3.93 -3.15 8.09
C LEU A 102 5.12 -3.66 7.26
N ASP A 103 6.32 -3.70 7.83
CA ASP A 103 7.53 -4.20 7.16
C ASP A 103 7.38 -5.65 6.71
N THR A 104 6.70 -6.47 7.49
CA THR A 104 6.41 -7.86 7.12
C THR A 104 5.50 -7.95 5.91
N VAL A 105 4.46 -7.11 5.85
CA VAL A 105 3.57 -7.03 4.68
C VAL A 105 4.32 -6.45 3.48
N CYS A 106 5.12 -5.39 3.66
CA CYS A 106 5.94 -4.76 2.62
C CYS A 106 6.94 -5.73 2.00
N ARG A 107 7.60 -6.59 2.80
CA ARG A 107 8.48 -7.65 2.27
C ARG A 107 7.72 -8.63 1.36
N LYS A 108 6.48 -8.97 1.70
CA LYS A 108 5.68 -9.87 0.87
C LYS A 108 5.13 -9.15 -0.37
N LEU A 109 4.76 -7.88 -0.24
CA LEU A 109 4.36 -7.04 -1.35
C LEU A 109 5.51 -6.85 -2.35
N SER A 110 6.74 -6.59 -1.88
CA SER A 110 7.94 -6.50 -2.71
C SER A 110 8.14 -7.77 -3.54
N LYS A 111 8.03 -8.95 -2.94
CA LYS A 111 8.10 -10.23 -3.66
C LYS A 111 7.03 -10.34 -4.75
N PHE A 112 5.81 -9.90 -4.47
CA PHE A 112 4.74 -9.87 -5.47
C PHE A 112 5.09 -8.93 -6.62
N LEU A 113 5.48 -7.68 -6.33
CA LEU A 113 5.84 -6.69 -7.35
C LEU A 113 7.00 -7.18 -8.24
N CYS A 114 8.06 -7.75 -7.65
CA CYS A 114 9.17 -8.34 -8.39
C CYS A 114 8.77 -9.56 -9.24
N SER A 115 7.70 -10.28 -8.88
CA SER A 115 7.19 -11.41 -9.67
C SER A 115 6.31 -11.00 -10.85
N GLN A 116 5.93 -9.72 -10.93
CA GLN A 116 5.17 -9.16 -12.06
C GLN A 116 6.08 -8.55 -13.13
N CYS A 117 7.40 -8.53 -12.91
CA CYS A 117 8.42 -8.10 -13.87
C CYS A 117 8.91 -9.24 -14.76
#